data_AF-A0A4Y7KGQ8-F1
#
_entry.id   AF-A0A4Y7KGQ8-F1
#
_cell.length_a   1.000
_cell.length_b   1.000
_cell.length_c   1.000
_cell.angle_alpha   90.00
_cell.angle_beta   90.00
_cell.angle_gamma   90.00
#
_symmetry.space_group_name_H-M   'P 1'
#
loop_
_entity.id
_entity.type
_entity.pdbx_description
1 polymer ?
#
loop_
_entity_poly.entity_id
_entity_poly.type
_entity_poly.pdbx_seq_one_letter_code
_entity_poly.pdbx_strand_id
1 'polypeptide(L)'
;MAEPEGDEWEIWNDDGFVCKRRRSKINIPADHIATEDQLKKNKKKRKMMILMKLRDEYKREIQEWEKLSNILSTINQEKTQIQKSSSVMDSDLPKSQKFSDDFVCQNLFIDELLLQAEAQEAIILNLSNLCDAAEAMISSDKDQFKQRMVNIPLLGSPRSILVSLSD
;
A
#
# COMPACT_ATOMS: atom_id res chain seq x y z
N MET A 1 11.36 -39.30 -37.02
CA MET A 1 10.22 -38.43 -36.65
C MET A 1 9.94 -38.71 -35.19
N ALA A 2 10.31 -37.80 -34.29
CA ALA A 2 10.04 -37.93 -32.85
C ALA A 2 9.12 -36.77 -32.47
N GLU A 3 7.90 -37.08 -32.04
CA GLU A 3 6.96 -36.09 -31.51
C GLU A 3 7.44 -35.64 -30.12
N PRO A 4 7.49 -34.32 -29.82
CA PRO A 4 7.73 -33.89 -28.45
C PRO A 4 6.48 -34.15 -27.61
N GLU A 5 6.52 -35.23 -26.82
CA GLU A 5 5.51 -35.51 -25.79
C GLU A 5 5.31 -34.28 -24.89
N GLY A 6 4.04 -33.89 -24.76
CA GLY A 6 3.61 -32.61 -24.23
C GLY A 6 4.08 -32.29 -22.82
N ASP A 7 4.27 -30.98 -22.61
CA ASP A 7 4.40 -30.34 -21.31
C ASP A 7 3.12 -30.54 -20.48
N GLU A 8 3.04 -31.67 -19.79
CA GLU A 8 1.99 -31.91 -18.81
C GLU A 8 2.25 -31.04 -17.58
N TRP A 9 1.37 -30.08 -17.34
CA TRP A 9 1.37 -29.26 -16.15
C TRP A 9 0.39 -29.85 -15.14
N GLU A 10 0.74 -29.88 -13.86
CA GLU A 10 -0.18 -30.24 -12.79
C GLU A 10 -0.57 -29.00 -11.98
N ILE A 11 -1.84 -28.98 -11.57
CA ILE A 11 -2.38 -27.96 -10.68
C ILE A 11 -2.15 -28.46 -9.25
N TRP A 12 -1.33 -27.73 -8.49
CA TRP A 12 -1.03 -28.04 -7.10
C TRP A 12 -1.56 -26.93 -6.20
N ASN A 13 -2.32 -27.31 -5.17
CA ASN A 13 -2.86 -26.38 -4.19
C ASN A 13 -1.94 -26.35 -2.96
N ASP A 14 -1.36 -25.18 -2.68
CA ASP A 14 -0.58 -24.89 -1.48
C ASP A 14 -1.34 -23.88 -0.61
N ASP A 15 -2.06 -24.40 0.39
CA ASP A 15 -2.74 -23.62 1.43
C ASP A 15 -3.64 -22.48 0.91
N GLY A 16 -4.43 -22.77 -0.14
CA GLY A 16 -5.36 -21.82 -0.75
C GLY A 16 -4.79 -21.09 -1.97
N PHE A 17 -3.50 -21.23 -2.25
CA PHE A 17 -2.87 -20.74 -3.48
C PHE A 17 -2.70 -21.89 -4.48
N VAL A 18 -3.36 -21.75 -5.63
CA VAL A 18 -3.28 -22.73 -6.70
C VAL A 18 -2.11 -22.35 -7.62
N CYS A 19 -1.06 -23.18 -7.62
CA CYS A 19 0.11 -23.00 -8.48
C CYS A 19 0.14 -24.06 -9.59
N LYS A 20 0.62 -23.64 -10.77
CA LYS A 20 0.85 -24.53 -11.92
C LYS A 20 2.32 -24.92 -11.91
N ARG A 21 2.63 -26.20 -11.72
CA ARG A 21 4.02 -26.70 -11.77
C ARG A 21 4.20 -27.72 -12.89
N ARG A 22 5.38 -27.73 -13.51
CA ARG A 22 5.71 -28.65 -14.62
C ARG A 22 5.84 -30.06 -14.03
N ARG A 23 5.12 -31.03 -14.59
CA ARG A 23 5.16 -32.42 -14.12
C ARG A 23 6.50 -33.02 -14.55
N SER A 24 7.48 -32.98 -13.66
CA SER A 24 8.81 -33.51 -13.94
C SER A 24 8.73 -35.05 -13.88
N LYS A 25 8.83 -35.72 -15.04
CA LYS A 25 9.06 -37.18 -15.13
C LYS A 25 10.48 -37.48 -14.61
N ILE A 26 10.75 -37.22 -13.34
CA ILE A 26 12.01 -37.56 -12.70
C ILE A 26 11.81 -38.90 -12.04
N ASN A 27 12.51 -39.93 -12.54
CA ASN A 27 12.87 -41.10 -11.75
C ASN A 27 13.73 -40.62 -10.58
N ILE A 28 13.09 -40.15 -9.50
CA ILE A 28 13.77 -39.81 -8.25
C ILE A 28 14.05 -41.15 -7.56
N PRO A 29 15.31 -41.50 -7.24
CA PRO A 29 15.57 -42.67 -6.41
C PRO A 29 14.79 -42.53 -5.11
N ALA A 30 14.16 -43.63 -4.67
CA ALA A 30 13.19 -43.68 -3.58
C ALA A 30 13.65 -43.05 -2.24
N ASP A 31 14.94 -42.74 -2.10
CA ASP A 31 15.55 -42.15 -0.90
C ASP A 31 15.29 -40.65 -0.68
N HIS A 32 14.73 -39.92 -1.66
CA HIS A 32 14.45 -38.49 -1.50
C HIS A 32 12.96 -38.13 -1.33
N ILE A 33 12.08 -39.12 -1.26
CA ILE A 33 10.69 -38.87 -0.86
C ILE A 33 10.68 -38.71 0.65
N ALA A 34 10.80 -37.47 1.12
CA ALA A 34 10.58 -37.14 2.52
C ALA A 34 9.25 -37.77 2.94
N THR A 35 9.29 -38.70 3.89
CA THR A 35 8.07 -39.37 4.35
C THR A 35 7.05 -38.32 4.79
N GLU A 36 5.77 -38.62 4.59
CA GLU A 36 4.67 -37.70 4.90
C GLU A 36 4.79 -37.13 6.32
N ASP A 37 5.30 -37.92 7.26
CA ASP A 37 5.59 -37.53 8.63
C ASP A 37 6.71 -36.51 8.79
N GLN A 38 7.77 -36.59 7.98
CA GLN A 38 8.85 -35.59 7.97
C GLN A 38 8.35 -34.26 7.43
N LEU A 39 7.53 -34.29 6.37
CA LEU A 39 6.88 -33.09 5.84
C LEU A 39 5.94 -32.46 6.89
N LYS A 40 5.12 -33.26 7.58
CA LYS A 40 4.25 -32.81 8.69
C LYS A 40 5.05 -32.20 9.84
N LYS A 41 6.17 -32.82 10.26
CA LYS A 41 7.05 -32.27 11.31
C LYS A 41 7.69 -30.94 10.89
N ASN A 42 8.16 -30.84 9.65
CA ASN A 42 8.73 -29.60 9.12
C ASN A 42 7.68 -28.48 9.01
N LYS A 43 6.44 -28.80 8.61
CA LYS A 43 5.31 -27.86 8.63
C LYS A 43 5.05 -27.32 10.04
N LYS A 44 4.97 -28.21 11.04
CA LYS A 44 4.78 -27.81 12.45
C LYS A 44 5.89 -26.90 12.96
N LYS A 45 7.16 -27.23 12.65
CA LYS A 45 8.31 -26.39 13.02
C LYS A 45 8.24 -25.00 12.39
N ARG A 46 7.93 -24.90 11.09
CA ARG A 46 7.78 -23.61 10.39
C ARG A 46 6.66 -22.78 11.01
N LYS A 47 5.48 -23.38 11.22
CA LYS A 47 4.33 -22.71 11.87
C LYS A 47 4.70 -22.20 13.27
N MET A 48 5.38 -23.03 14.07
CA MET A 48 5.82 -22.64 15.41
C MET A 48 6.79 -21.45 15.36
N MET A 49 7.79 -21.46 14.46
CA MET A 49 8.73 -20.34 14.32
C MET A 49 8.03 -19.05 13.91
N ILE A 50 7.09 -19.10 12.95
CA ILE A 50 6.34 -17.91 12.51
C ILE A 50 5.50 -17.36 13.66
N LEU A 51 4.76 -18.22 14.37
CA LEU A 51 3.94 -17.80 15.50
C LEU A 51 4.79 -17.23 16.65
N MET A 52 5.97 -17.79 16.92
CA MET A 52 6.89 -17.25 17.92
C MET A 52 7.41 -15.87 17.53
N LYS A 53 7.80 -15.66 16.27
CA LYS A 53 8.21 -14.34 15.76
C LYS A 53 7.08 -13.32 15.90
N LEU A 54 5.87 -13.68 15.48
CA LEU A 54 4.71 -12.81 15.54
C LEU A 54 4.36 -12.44 17.00
N ARG A 55 4.41 -13.42 17.91
CA ARG A 55 4.25 -13.17 19.35
C ARG A 55 5.30 -12.18 19.86
N ASP A 56 6.57 -12.35 19.47
CA ASP A 56 7.66 -11.51 19.94
C ASP A 56 7.56 -10.09 19.34
N GLU A 57 7.07 -9.94 18.11
CA GLU A 57 6.74 -8.66 17.47
C GLU A 57 5.63 -7.93 18.24
N TYR A 58 4.47 -8.57 18.45
CA TYR A 58 3.39 -7.96 19.22
C TYR A 58 3.79 -7.63 20.65
N LYS A 59 4.63 -8.46 21.28
CA LYS A 59 5.14 -8.16 22.62
C LYS A 59 6.01 -6.90 22.64
N ARG A 60 6.87 -6.70 21.63
CA ARG A 60 7.68 -5.46 21.53
C ARG A 60 6.79 -4.25 21.29
N GLU A 61 5.83 -4.38 20.37
CA GLU A 61 4.89 -3.30 20.06
C GLU A 61 4.09 -2.89 21.32
N ILE A 62 3.55 -3.85 22.08
CA ILE A 62 2.85 -3.55 23.35
C ILE A 62 3.78 -2.81 24.32
N GLN A 63 5.04 -3.21 24.45
CA GLN A 63 6.00 -2.52 25.33
C GLN A 63 6.30 -1.09 24.86
N GLU A 64 6.30 -0.83 23.56
CA GLU A 64 6.45 0.52 23.00
C GLU A 64 5.20 1.37 23.29
N TRP A 65 4.01 0.82 23.09
CA TRP A 65 2.74 1.47 23.44
C TRP A 65 2.66 1.81 24.93
N GLU A 66 3.08 0.90 25.81
CA GLU A 66 3.13 1.15 27.26
C GLU A 66 4.11 2.27 27.62
N LYS A 67 5.30 2.30 27.01
CA LYS A 67 6.28 3.38 27.22
C LYS A 67 5.72 4.74 26.78
N LEU A 68 5.15 4.82 25.58
CA LEU A 68 4.55 6.04 25.06
C LEU A 68 3.38 6.52 25.94
N SER A 69 2.53 5.60 26.38
CA SER A 69 1.44 5.89 27.31
C SER A 69 1.95 6.44 28.64
N ASN A 70 3.03 5.87 29.19
CA ASN A 70 3.63 6.36 30.42
C ASN A 70 4.22 7.77 30.24
N ILE A 71 4.92 8.03 29.13
CA ILE A 71 5.47 9.35 28.81
C ILE A 71 4.36 10.39 28.67
N LEU A 72 3.26 10.06 27.98
CA LEU A 72 2.11 10.95 27.86
C LEU A 72 1.46 11.22 29.23
N SER A 73 1.35 10.18 30.06
CA SER A 73 0.84 10.32 31.44
C SER A 73 1.72 11.25 32.28
N THR A 74 3.05 11.12 32.22
CA THR A 74 3.98 11.99 32.96
C THR A 74 3.88 13.44 32.48
N ILE A 75 3.83 13.67 31.16
CA ILE A 75 3.67 15.03 30.61
C ILE A 75 2.34 15.65 31.08
N ASN A 76 1.25 14.89 31.07
CA ASN A 76 -0.05 15.37 31.54
C ASN A 76 -0.07 15.64 33.06
N GLN A 77 0.64 14.83 33.84
CA GLN A 77 0.80 15.05 35.28
C GLN A 77 1.63 16.30 35.58
N GLU A 78 2.73 16.53 34.84
CA GLU A 78 3.54 17.74 34.96
C GLU A 78 2.73 19.00 34.59
N LYS A 79 1.97 18.96 33.49
CA LYS A 79 1.06 20.05 33.11
C LYS A 79 0.05 20.38 34.22
N THR A 80 -0.56 19.37 34.82
CA THR A 80 -1.53 19.57 35.91
C THR A 80 -0.86 20.02 37.22
N GLN A 81 0.39 19.63 37.48
CA GLN A 81 1.14 20.12 38.65
C GLN A 81 1.56 21.59 38.50
N ILE A 82 2.00 22.01 37.31
CA ILE A 82 2.34 23.42 37.01
C ILE A 82 1.11 24.33 37.16
N GLN A 83 -0.07 23.86 36.72
CA GLN A 83 -1.32 24.59 36.92
C GLN A 83 -1.71 24.74 38.42
N LYS A 84 -1.39 23.74 39.27
CA LYS A 84 -1.69 23.78 40.70
C LYS A 84 -0.68 24.56 41.54
N SER A 85 0.61 24.55 41.20
CA SER A 85 1.61 25.36 41.90
C SER A 85 1.46 26.86 41.61
N SER A 86 0.87 27.21 40.46
CA SER A 86 0.47 28.58 40.14
C SER A 86 -0.72 29.11 40.98
N SER A 87 -1.40 28.28 41.78
CA SER A 87 -2.60 28.71 42.53
C SER A 87 -2.40 28.85 44.04
N VAL A 88 -1.17 28.67 44.57
CA VAL A 88 -0.90 28.72 46.02
C VAL A 88 -0.08 29.96 46.43
N MET A 89 0.34 30.78 45.47
CA MET A 89 1.04 32.06 45.70
C MET A 89 0.29 33.17 44.97
N ASP A 90 -0.91 33.52 45.43
CA ASP A 90 -1.56 34.81 45.15
C ASP A 90 -2.78 34.93 46.08
N SER A 91 -2.51 35.30 47.33
CA SER A 91 -3.44 36.13 48.08
C SER A 91 -3.24 37.56 47.60
N ASP A 92 -4.34 38.17 47.18
CA ASP A 92 -4.56 39.57 46.79
C ASP A 92 -4.41 39.94 45.30
N LEU A 93 -5.58 40.31 44.74
CA LEU A 93 -5.87 41.08 43.51
C LEU A 93 -6.12 40.31 42.18
N PRO A 94 -6.93 40.91 41.26
CA PRO A 94 -7.94 40.18 40.51
C PRO A 94 -7.37 39.42 39.30
N LYS A 95 -7.95 38.24 39.08
CA LYS A 95 -7.81 37.34 37.92
C LYS A 95 -7.51 38.08 36.60
N SER A 96 -6.23 38.20 36.27
CA SER A 96 -5.80 38.39 34.89
C SER A 96 -5.62 37.01 34.25
N GLN A 97 -6.70 36.55 33.63
CA GLN A 97 -6.77 35.69 32.45
C GLN A 97 -5.48 34.91 32.05
N LYS A 98 -5.17 33.83 32.76
CA LYS A 98 -4.21 32.80 32.31
C LYS A 98 -4.91 31.84 31.33
N PHE A 99 -5.28 32.33 30.14
CA PHE A 99 -5.71 31.50 29.01
C PHE A 99 -4.67 31.45 27.88
N SER A 100 -3.49 32.05 28.08
CA SER A 100 -2.60 32.32 26.96
C SER A 100 -1.71 31.15 26.56
N ASP A 101 -1.25 30.31 27.49
CA ASP A 101 -0.14 29.38 27.19
C ASP A 101 -0.60 28.07 26.51
N ASP A 102 -1.75 27.53 26.93
CA ASP A 102 -2.33 26.32 26.33
C ASP A 102 -2.95 26.62 24.95
N PHE A 103 -3.47 27.84 24.76
CA PHE A 103 -3.99 28.31 23.48
C PHE A 103 -2.87 28.56 22.47
N VAL A 104 -1.72 29.10 22.91
CA VAL A 104 -0.55 29.28 22.04
C VAL A 104 0.03 27.93 21.61
N CYS A 105 0.11 26.94 22.51
CA CYS A 105 0.55 25.58 22.15
C CYS A 105 -0.44 24.87 21.21
N GLN A 106 -1.75 25.01 21.43
CA GLN A 106 -2.78 24.46 20.53
C GLN A 106 -2.74 25.14 19.16
N ASN A 107 -2.55 26.46 19.10
CA ASN A 107 -2.46 27.17 17.83
C ASN A 107 -1.24 26.76 17.03
N LEU A 108 -0.07 26.59 17.67
CA LEU A 108 1.14 26.09 17.00
C LEU A 108 0.94 24.68 16.42
N PHE A 109 0.23 23.81 17.13
CA PHE A 109 -0.10 22.47 16.63
C PHE A 109 -1.11 22.50 15.48
N ILE A 110 -2.11 23.39 15.54
CA ILE A 110 -3.07 23.61 14.45
C ILE A 110 -2.36 24.19 13.22
N ASP A 111 -1.44 25.13 13.41
CA ASP A 111 -0.65 25.72 12.33
C ASP A 111 0.28 24.68 11.67
N GLU A 112 0.87 23.77 12.46
CA GLU A 112 1.66 22.65 11.92
C GLU A 112 0.79 21.66 11.13
N LEU A 113 -0.41 21.32 11.64
CA LEU A 113 -1.36 20.48 10.91
C LEU A 113 -1.86 21.14 9.62
N LEU A 114 -2.10 22.45 9.66
CA LEU A 114 -2.50 23.22 8.49
C LEU A 114 -1.38 23.21 7.44
N LEU A 115 -0.14 23.45 7.85
CA LEU A 115 1.02 23.41 6.96
C LEU A 115 1.20 22.02 6.32
N GLN A 116 0.97 20.95 7.08
CA GLN A 116 0.99 19.60 6.55
C GLN A 116 -0.14 19.36 5.54
N ALA A 117 -1.35 19.85 5.82
CA ALA A 117 -2.49 19.72 4.91
C ALA A 117 -2.25 20.49 3.60
N GLU A 118 -1.72 21.71 3.66
CA GLU A 118 -1.35 22.51 2.48
C GLU A 118 -0.26 21.82 1.64
N ALA A 119 0.74 21.23 2.29
CA ALA A 119 1.78 20.46 1.59
C ALA A 119 1.19 19.22 0.89
N GLN A 120 0.26 18.52 1.54
CA GLN A 120 -0.44 17.38 0.93
C GLN A 120 -1.33 17.81 -0.23
N GLU A 121 -2.03 18.94 -0.12
CA GLU A 121 -2.82 19.52 -1.20
C GLU A 121 -1.93 19.81 -2.42
N ALA A 122 -0.78 20.44 -2.22
CA ALA A 122 0.16 20.73 -3.31
C ALA A 122 0.63 19.45 -4.03
N ILE A 123 0.88 18.37 -3.29
CA ILE A 123 1.25 17.06 -3.87
C ILE A 123 0.09 16.49 -4.70
N ILE A 124 -1.13 16.52 -4.16
CA ILE A 124 -2.33 16.01 -4.84
C ILE A 124 -2.59 16.80 -6.11
N LEU A 125 -2.52 18.13 -6.06
CA LEU A 125 -2.70 19.01 -7.23
C LEU A 125 -1.65 18.72 -8.30
N ASN A 126 -0.38 18.54 -7.92
CA ASN A 126 0.68 18.20 -8.86
C ASN A 126 0.43 16.83 -9.53
N LEU A 127 0.00 15.83 -8.77
CA LEU A 127 -0.35 14.52 -9.32
C LEU A 127 -1.58 14.61 -10.25
N SER A 128 -2.60 15.38 -9.88
CA SER A 128 -3.77 15.62 -10.73
C SER A 128 -3.36 16.26 -12.07
N ASN A 129 -2.56 17.32 -12.02
CA ASN A 129 -2.06 17.99 -13.22
C ASN A 129 -1.26 17.05 -14.13
N LEU A 130 -0.45 16.16 -13.55
CA LEU A 130 0.30 15.16 -14.32
C LEU A 130 -0.63 14.14 -14.98
N CYS A 131 -1.66 13.68 -14.26
CA CYS A 131 -2.68 12.79 -14.80
C CYS A 131 -3.46 13.46 -15.95
N ASP A 132 -3.88 14.71 -15.77
CA ASP A 132 -4.58 15.48 -16.80
C ASP A 132 -3.72 15.66 -18.06
N ALA A 133 -2.43 15.98 -17.89
CA ALA A 133 -1.48 16.08 -19.00
C ALA A 133 -1.30 14.73 -19.72
N ALA A 134 -1.16 13.64 -18.97
CA ALA A 134 -1.06 12.30 -19.55
C ALA A 134 -2.33 11.89 -20.31
N GLU A 135 -3.51 12.20 -19.76
CA GLU A 135 -4.79 11.94 -20.42
C GLU A 135 -4.96 12.77 -21.70
N ALA A 136 -4.53 14.03 -21.69
CA ALA A 136 -4.54 14.89 -22.87
C ALA A 136 -3.62 14.33 -23.99
N MET A 137 -2.43 13.86 -23.64
CA MET A 137 -1.51 13.22 -24.60
C MET A 137 -2.12 11.95 -25.21
N ILE A 138 -2.63 11.05 -24.36
CA ILE A 138 -3.26 9.82 -24.82
C ILE A 138 -4.47 10.11 -25.71
N SER A 139 -5.27 11.12 -25.35
CA SER A 139 -6.44 11.51 -26.12
C SER A 139 -6.05 12.08 -27.49
N SER A 140 -5.04 12.95 -27.53
CA SER A 140 -4.46 13.44 -28.79
C SER A 140 -3.97 12.30 -29.68
N ASP A 141 -3.22 11.34 -29.14
CA ASP A 141 -2.70 10.20 -29.90
C ASP A 141 -3.83 9.31 -30.44
N LYS A 142 -4.86 9.05 -29.62
CA LYS A 142 -6.07 8.33 -30.06
C LYS A 142 -6.74 9.05 -31.22
N ASP A 143 -6.89 10.37 -31.15
CA ASP A 143 -7.56 11.14 -32.20
C ASP A 143 -6.72 11.22 -33.46
N GLN A 144 -5.39 11.36 -33.35
CA GLN A 144 -4.49 11.25 -34.50
C GLN A 144 -4.56 9.87 -35.15
N PHE A 145 -4.62 8.79 -34.36
CA PHE A 145 -4.78 7.45 -34.88
C PHE A 145 -6.11 7.28 -35.64
N LYS A 146 -7.23 7.78 -35.08
CA LYS A 146 -8.53 7.79 -35.78
C LYS A 146 -8.45 8.55 -37.09
N GLN A 147 -7.84 9.73 -37.12
CA GLN A 147 -7.66 10.51 -38.35
C GLN A 147 -6.83 9.74 -39.38
N ARG A 148 -5.73 9.10 -38.98
CA ARG A 148 -4.93 8.28 -39.89
C ARG A 148 -5.74 7.13 -40.47
N MET A 149 -6.56 6.45 -39.67
CA MET A 149 -7.44 5.36 -40.11
C MET A 149 -8.50 5.81 -41.11
N VAL A 150 -9.09 7.01 -40.91
CA VAL A 150 -10.08 7.57 -41.85
C VAL A 150 -9.40 8.03 -43.15
N ASN A 151 -8.17 8.53 -43.07
CA ASN A 151 -7.45 9.11 -44.22
C ASN A 151 -6.56 8.10 -44.97
N ILE A 152 -6.73 6.79 -44.76
CA ILE A 152 -5.96 5.78 -45.50
C ILE A 152 -6.41 5.78 -46.98
N PRO A 153 -5.54 6.10 -47.95
CA PRO A 153 -5.91 6.17 -49.38
C PRO A 153 -6.30 4.82 -50.00
N LEU A 154 -6.16 3.72 -49.26
CA LEU A 154 -6.52 2.36 -49.70
C LEU A 154 -8.03 2.19 -49.84
N LEU A 155 -8.82 2.96 -49.09
CA LEU A 155 -10.24 3.09 -49.35
C LEU A 155 -10.40 4.14 -50.45
N GLY A 156 -10.28 3.70 -51.71
CA GLY A 156 -10.77 4.48 -52.84
C GLY A 156 -12.24 4.87 -52.63
N SER A 157 -12.79 5.73 -53.49
CA SER A 157 -14.22 6.08 -53.42
C SER A 157 -15.07 4.81 -53.20
N PRO A 158 -16.01 4.77 -52.26
CA PRO A 158 -16.79 3.55 -51.99
C PRO A 158 -17.40 2.95 -53.27
N ARG A 159 -17.67 3.79 -54.27
CA ARG A 159 -18.12 3.37 -55.61
C ARG A 159 -17.05 2.62 -56.42
N SER A 160 -15.78 3.00 -56.36
CA SER A 160 -14.71 2.29 -57.09
C SER A 160 -14.44 0.91 -56.49
N ILE A 161 -14.57 0.77 -55.17
CA ILE A 161 -14.41 -0.52 -54.49
C ILE A 161 -15.56 -1.47 -54.86
N LEU A 162 -16.80 -0.98 -54.87
CA LEU A 162 -17.95 -1.78 -55.29
C LEU A 162 -17.85 -2.24 -56.75
N VAL A 163 -17.37 -1.37 -57.65
CA VAL A 163 -17.16 -1.74 -59.07
C VAL A 163 -16.08 -2.83 -59.20
N SER A 164 -14.96 -2.75 -58.48
CA SER A 164 -13.91 -3.79 -58.51
C SER A 164 -14.31 -5.12 -57.87
N LEU A 165 -15.36 -5.17 -57.05
CA LEU A 165 -15.89 -6.40 -56.46
C LEU A 165 -17.02 -7.03 -57.30
N SER A 166 -17.52 -6.30 -58.31
CA SER A 166 -18.65 -6.74 -59.15
C SER A 166 -18.21 -7.42 -60.46
N ASP A 167 -16.89 -7.51 -60.69
CA ASP A 167 -16.27 -8.07 -61.90
C ASP A 167 -15.66 -9.46 -61.62
#